data_AF-A0AB33J1W9-F1
#
_entry.id   AF-A0AB33J1W9-F1
#
_cell.length_a   1.000
_cell.length_b   1.000
_cell.length_c   1.000
_cell.angle_alpha   90.00
_cell.angle_beta   90.00
_cell.angle_gamma   90.00
#
_symmetry.space_group_name_H-M   'P 1'
#
loop_
_entity.id
_entity.type
_entity.pdbx_description
1 polymer ?
#
loop_
_entity_poly.entity_id
_entity_poly.type
_entity_poly.pdbx_seq_one_letter_code
_entity_poly.pdbx_strand_id
1 'polypeptide(L)'
;MKVSPIHIVLFYLIMMNMVAFCVYGIDKWKAKRAKWRITETTLLGLALIGGSIGAWLGMKVWHHKTMHKKFKYGVPFILIVQIASILFLRWKL
;
A
#
# COMPACT_ATOMS: atom_id res chain seq x y z
N MET A 1 7.43 31.15 0.34
CA MET A 1 7.76 29.75 0.70
C MET A 1 7.85 28.93 -0.57
N LYS A 2 9.05 28.53 -1.02
CA LYS A 2 9.19 27.62 -2.15
C LYS A 2 8.79 26.23 -1.66
N VAL A 3 7.58 25.78 -2.00
CA VAL A 3 7.21 24.37 -1.79
C VAL A 3 8.11 23.52 -2.67
N SER A 4 9.14 22.94 -2.08
CA SER A 4 10.04 22.03 -2.79
C SER A 4 9.22 20.84 -3.26
N PRO A 5 9.40 20.35 -4.51
CA PRO A 5 8.60 19.29 -5.11
C PRO A 5 8.54 18.01 -4.26
N ILE A 6 9.53 17.80 -3.39
CA ILE A 6 9.57 16.74 -2.37
C ILE A 6 8.34 16.73 -1.45
N HIS A 7 7.81 17.90 -1.06
CA HIS A 7 6.68 18.01 -0.14
C HIS A 7 5.37 17.55 -0.79
N ILE A 8 5.23 17.80 -2.10
CA ILE A 8 4.06 17.38 -2.88
C ILE A 8 4.04 15.85 -3.00
N VAL A 9 5.20 15.24 -3.26
CA VAL A 9 5.36 13.79 -3.33
C VAL A 9 5.09 13.13 -1.98
N LEU A 10 5.60 13.70 -0.88
CA LEU A 10 5.34 13.22 0.47
C LEU A 10 3.85 13.27 0.82
N PHE A 11 3.16 14.39 0.54
CA PHE A 11 1.74 14.51 0.80
C PHE A 11 0.91 13.50 0.00
N TYR A 12 1.24 13.32 -1.29
CA TYR A 12 0.63 12.31 -2.14
C TYR A 12 0.82 10.90 -1.58
N LEU A 13 2.03 10.54 -1.14
CA LEU A 13 2.31 9.23 -0.55
C LEU A 13 1.53 9.01 0.76
N ILE A 14 1.43 10.01 1.63
CA ILE A 14 0.66 9.90 2.87
C ILE A 14 -0.82 9.63 2.58
N MET A 15 -1.41 10.40 1.66
CA MET A 15 -2.81 10.20 1.25
C MET A 15 -3.03 8.82 0.66
N MET A 16 -2.15 8.36 -0.24
CA MET A 16 -2.24 7.03 -0.85
C MET A 16 -2.12 5.90 0.18
N ASN A 17 -1.26 6.06 1.20
CA ASN A 17 -1.16 5.09 2.29
C ASN A 17 -2.42 5.04 3.17
N MET A 18 -3.03 6.19 3.48
CA MET A 18 -4.32 6.23 4.18
C MET A 18 -5.43 5.54 3.37
N VAL A 19 -5.52 5.83 2.07
CA VAL A 19 -6.52 5.18 1.20
C VAL A 19 -6.29 3.67 1.15
N ALA A 20 -5.05 3.21 0.97
CA ALA A 20 -4.73 1.79 0.98
C ALA A 20 -5.14 1.12 2.29
N PHE A 21 -4.83 1.73 3.44
CA PHE A 21 -5.22 1.22 4.75
C PHE A 21 -6.75 1.07 4.89
N CYS A 22 -7.50 2.11 4.48
CA CYS A 22 -8.97 2.08 4.50
C CYS A 22 -9.54 1.01 3.58
N VAL A 23 -9.01 0.84 2.36
CA VAL A 23 -9.48 -0.17 1.40
C VAL A 23 -9.29 -1.59 1.96
N TYR A 24 -8.17 -1.87 2.62
CA TYR A 24 -7.94 -3.16 3.29
C TYR A 24 -8.93 -3.39 4.45
N GLY A 25 -9.23 -2.35 5.23
CA GLY A 25 -10.25 -2.42 6.28
C GLY A 25 -11.66 -2.66 5.74
N ILE A 26 -12.03 -1.98 4.65
CA ILE A 26 -13.32 -2.13 3.97
C ILE A 26 -13.45 -3.55 3.39
N ASP A 27 -12.39 -4.12 2.84
CA ASP A 27 -12.42 -5.48 2.32
C ASP A 27 -12.73 -6.50 3.42
N LYS A 28 -12.12 -6.36 4.61
CA LYS A 28 -12.47 -7.20 5.77
C LYS A 28 -13.91 -6.99 6.23
N TRP A 29 -14.40 -5.75 6.22
CA TRP A 29 -15.79 -5.46 6.58
C TRP A 29 -16.78 -6.06 5.58
N LYS A 30 -16.49 -5.99 4.28
CA LYS A 30 -17.27 -6.64 3.21
C LYS A 30 -17.26 -8.16 3.35
N ALA A 31 -16.11 -8.75 3.71
CA ALA A 31 -15.99 -10.18 3.98
C ALA A 31 -16.87 -10.62 5.16
N LYS A 32 -17.00 -9.80 6.22
CA LYS A 32 -17.90 -10.07 7.35
C LYS A 32 -19.38 -9.94 6.99
N ARG A 33 -19.74 -9.06 6.04
CA ARG A 33 -21.12 -8.82 5.61
C ARG A 33 -21.55 -9.66 4.39
N ALA A 34 -20.76 -10.67 4.02
CA ALA A 34 -20.98 -11.50 2.83
C ALA A 34 -21.23 -10.70 1.53
N LYS A 35 -20.67 -9.49 1.43
CA LYS A 35 -20.76 -8.65 0.23
C LYS A 35 -19.62 -8.99 -0.74
N TRP A 36 -19.76 -8.56 -2.00
CA TRP A 36 -18.74 -8.69 -3.04
C TRP A 36 -17.37 -8.21 -2.53
N ARG A 37 -16.38 -9.12 -2.56
CA ARG A 37 -15.01 -8.86 -2.12
C ARG A 37 -14.24 -8.04 -3.15
N ILE A 38 -13.30 -7.23 -2.69
CA ILE A 38 -12.44 -6.43 -3.58
C ILE A 38 -11.40 -7.36 -4.20
N THR A 39 -11.15 -7.18 -5.50
CA THR A 39 -10.20 -7.98 -6.26
C THR A 39 -8.78 -7.81 -5.72
N GLU A 40 -8.05 -8.92 -5.63
CA GLU A 40 -6.69 -8.96 -5.13
C GLU A 40 -5.73 -8.06 -5.93
N THR A 41 -5.98 -7.95 -7.23
CA THR A 41 -5.24 -7.09 -8.17
C THR A 41 -5.40 -5.60 -7.84
N THR A 42 -6.58 -5.16 -7.39
CA THR A 42 -6.82 -3.76 -7.02
C THR A 42 -6.07 -3.39 -5.73
N LEU A 43 -6.06 -4.30 -4.75
CA LEU A 43 -5.34 -4.13 -3.48
C LEU A 43 -3.82 -4.08 -3.69
N LEU A 44 -3.28 -4.93 -4.58
CA LEU A 44 -1.88 -4.90 -4.97
C LEU A 44 -1.54 -3.68 -5.83
N GLY A 45 -2.45 -3.26 -6.72
CA GLY A 45 -2.31 -2.05 -7.52
C GLY A 45 -2.21 -0.79 -6.65
N LEU A 46 -3.02 -0.69 -5.59
CA LEU A 46 -2.91 0.41 -4.62
C LEU A 46 -1.57 0.41 -3.90
N ALA A 47 -1.04 -0.76 -3.55
CA ALA A 47 0.28 -0.88 -2.95
C ALA A 47 1.38 -0.42 -3.93
N LEU A 48 1.27 -0.78 -5.21
CA LEU A 48 2.22 -0.37 -6.27
C LEU A 48 2.26 1.14 -6.48
N ILE A 49 1.09 1.80 -6.55
CA ILE A 49 0.99 3.23 -6.87
C ILE A 49 1.55 4.13 -5.75
N GLY A 50 1.67 3.63 -4.52
CA GLY A 50 2.22 4.41 -3.40
C GLY A 50 1.67 4.07 -2.02
N GLY A 51 0.68 3.17 -1.94
CA GLY A 51 0.04 2.76 -0.69
C GLY A 51 0.69 1.56 -0.01
N SER A 52 1.96 1.24 -0.30
CA SER A 52 2.62 0.01 0.12
C SER A 52 2.71 -0.15 1.65
N ILE A 53 3.01 0.94 2.37
CA ILE A 53 3.08 0.99 3.84
C ILE A 53 1.68 0.80 4.45
N GLY A 54 0.67 1.51 3.92
CA GLY A 54 -0.72 1.45 4.34
C GLY A 54 -1.36 0.10 4.06
N ALA A 55 -1.01 -0.52 2.93
CA ALA A 55 -1.38 -1.89 2.59
C ALA A 55 -0.76 -2.90 3.56
N TRP A 56 0.53 -2.75 3.89
CA TRP A 56 1.22 -3.63 4.84
C TRP A 56 0.65 -3.50 6.26
N LEU A 57 0.44 -2.28 6.73
CA LEU A 57 -0.25 -2.01 8.00
C LEU A 57 -1.68 -2.55 7.99
N GLY A 58 -2.40 -2.38 6.87
CA GLY A 58 -3.74 -2.91 6.69
C GLY A 58 -3.81 -4.42 6.81
N MET A 59 -2.87 -5.14 6.20
CA MET A 59 -2.78 -6.59 6.36
C MET A 59 -2.51 -6.99 7.81
N LYS A 60 -1.59 -6.30 8.49
CA LYS A 60 -1.16 -6.63 9.86
C LYS A 60 -2.25 -6.34 10.89
N VAL A 61 -2.90 -5.19 10.81
CA VAL A 61 -3.97 -4.78 11.75
C VAL A 61 -5.19 -5.67 11.59
N TRP A 62 -5.65 -5.86 10.35
CA TRP A 62 -6.86 -6.62 10.11
C TRP A 62 -6.63 -8.13 9.97
N HIS A 63 -5.39 -8.64 10.08
CA HIS A 63 -5.05 -10.05 9.86
C HIS A 63 -5.74 -10.61 8.61
N HIS A 64 -5.83 -9.77 7.58
CA HIS A 64 -6.66 -10.06 6.41
C HIS A 64 -5.81 -10.79 5.37
N LYS A 65 -6.20 -12.03 5.04
CA LYS A 65 -5.56 -12.85 3.98
C LYS A 65 -4.02 -12.94 4.07
N THR A 66 -3.47 -13.06 5.28
CA THR A 66 -2.03 -13.32 5.50
C THR A 66 -1.55 -14.69 4.98
N MET A 67 -2.47 -15.61 4.71
CA MET A 67 -2.19 -16.96 4.21
C MET A 67 -2.14 -17.07 2.67
N HIS A 68 -2.62 -16.06 1.93
CA HIS A 68 -2.48 -16.07 0.47
C HIS A 68 -1.04 -15.67 0.11
N LYS A 69 -0.29 -16.63 -0.46
CA LYS A 69 1.12 -16.45 -0.86
C LYS A 69 1.33 -15.16 -1.69
N LYS A 70 0.37 -14.79 -2.54
CA LYS A 70 0.43 -13.57 -3.35
C LYS A 70 0.50 -12.28 -2.51
N PHE A 71 -0.25 -12.19 -1.40
CA PHE A 71 -0.19 -11.01 -0.52
C PHE A 71 0.97 -11.07 0.47
N LYS A 72 1.25 -12.27 1.01
CA LYS A 72 2.33 -12.49 1.97
C LYS A 72 3.69 -12.11 1.39
N TYR A 73 3.95 -12.43 0.12
CA TYR A 73 5.21 -12.09 -0.55
C TYR A 73 5.10 -10.84 -1.42
N GLY A 74 3.95 -10.60 -2.07
CA GLY A 74 3.80 -9.49 -3.02
C GLY A 74 3.90 -8.11 -2.40
N VAL A 75 3.24 -7.85 -1.26
CA VAL A 75 3.31 -6.53 -0.62
C VAL A 75 4.70 -6.22 -0.04
N PRO A 76 5.38 -7.12 0.70
CA PRO A 76 6.76 -6.84 1.13
C PRO A 76 7.73 -6.74 -0.04
N PHE A 77 7.51 -7.48 -1.13
CA PHE A 77 8.31 -7.33 -2.35
C PHE A 77 8.13 -5.94 -2.98
N ILE A 78 6.89 -5.45 -3.09
CA ILE A 78 6.61 -4.09 -3.59
C ILE A 78 7.23 -3.02 -2.68
N LEU A 79 7.19 -3.22 -1.36
CA LEU A 79 7.85 -2.35 -0.38
C LEU A 79 9.37 -2.30 -0.61
N ILE A 80 10.02 -3.45 -0.76
CA ILE A 80 11.46 -3.54 -1.03
C ILE A 80 11.81 -2.83 -2.34
N VAL A 81 11.04 -3.06 -3.40
CA VAL A 81 11.23 -2.39 -4.70
C VAL A 81 11.10 -0.87 -4.55
N GLN A 82 10.08 -0.37 -3.84
CA GLN A 82 9.94 1.08 -3.62
C GLN A 82 11.11 1.67 -2.83
N ILE A 83 11.56 1.01 -1.75
CA ILE A 83 12.71 1.46 -0.96
C ILE A 83 13.97 1.47 -1.83
N ALA A 84 14.19 0.42 -2.63
CA ALA A 84 15.33 0.33 -3.55
C ALA A 84 15.28 1.44 -4.61
N SER A 85 14.12 1.74 -5.19
CA SER A 85 13.95 2.84 -6.15
C SER A 85 14.25 4.20 -5.51
N ILE A 86 13.81 4.45 -4.28
CA ILE A 86 14.09 5.69 -3.54
C ILE A 86 15.59 5.81 -3.25
N LEU A 87 16.24 4.73 -2.80
CA LEU A 87 17.68 4.71 -2.53
C LEU A 87 18.49 4.94 -3.80
N PHE A 88 18.09 4.35 -4.92
CA PHE A 88 18.74 4.56 -6.21
C PHE A 88 18.59 6.01 -6.71
N LEU A 89 17.39 6.59 -6.59
CA LEU A 89 17.16 8.00 -6.89
C LEU A 89 18.01 8.92 -6.00
N ARG A 90 18.14 8.61 -4.71
CA ARG A 90 18.99 9.37 -3.77
C ARG A 90 20.48 9.21 -4.04
N TRP A 91 20.91 8.07 -4.56
CA TRP A 91 22.32 7.84 -4.95
C TRP A 91 22.70 8.61 -6.22
N LYS A 92 21.75 8.77 -7.14
CA LYS A 92 21.98 9.42 -8.43
C LYS A 92 21.90 10.95 -8.38
N LEU A 93 21.29 11.51 -7.33
CA LEU A 93 21.14 12.96 -7.10
C LEU A 93 22.31 13.48 -6.24
#